data_AF-A0A357GU08-F1
#
_entry.id   AF-A0A357GU08-F1
#
_cell.length_a   1.000
_cell.length_b   1.000
_cell.length_c   1.000
_cell.angle_alpha   90.00
_cell.angle_beta   90.00
_cell.angle_gamma   90.00
#
_symmetry.space_group_name_H-M   'P 1'
#
loop_
_entity.id
_entity.type
_entity.pdbx_description
1 polymer ?
#
loop_
_entity_poly.entity_id
_entity_poly.type
_entity_poly.pdbx_seq_one_letter_code
_entity_poly.pdbx_strand_id
1 'polypeptide(L)'
;MFDDFVFLSQSKNQLENQISVIEEFLKEELNLEMHPDKVFIKTFSSGVDFLGMVNFSKHRILRTKTKKRMIGKLSLKRKMYREDLISKEFLAQSLQSYLGMLKHCEGWNIENKINALKNM
;
A
#
# COMPACT_ATOMS: atom_id res chain seq x y z
N MET A 1 -1.51 -13.21 9.15
CA MET A 1 -0.10 -13.00 9.55
C MET A 1 0.52 -12.04 8.53
N PHE A 2 1.64 -11.39 8.85
CA PHE A 2 2.32 -10.51 7.90
C PHE A 2 3.34 -11.37 7.15
N ASP A 3 3.10 -11.65 5.87
CA ASP A 3 3.91 -12.60 5.09
C ASP A 3 4.80 -11.91 4.03
N ASP A 4 4.79 -10.57 4.00
CA ASP A 4 5.57 -9.77 3.05
C ASP A 4 6.89 -9.28 3.67
N PHE A 5 8.02 -9.68 3.09
CA PHE A 5 9.37 -9.24 3.48
C PHE A 5 10.05 -8.50 2.33
N VAL A 6 10.97 -7.58 2.68
CA VAL A 6 11.81 -6.87 1.70
C VAL A 6 13.26 -6.90 2.19
N PHE A 7 14.14 -7.34 1.31
CA PHE A 7 15.59 -7.31 1.50
C PHE A 7 16.19 -6.24 0.58
N LEU A 8 17.14 -5.46 1.09
CA LEU A 8 17.82 -4.40 0.34
C LEU A 8 19.31 -4.74 0.25
N SER A 9 19.83 -4.74 -0.97
CA SER A 9 21.27 -4.85 -1.23
C SER A 9 21.67 -3.98 -2.41
N GLN A 10 22.94 -3.60 -2.44
CA GLN A 10 23.57 -2.93 -3.59
C GLN A 10 23.99 -3.94 -4.68
N SER A 11 24.04 -5.23 -4.37
CA SER A 11 24.45 -6.29 -5.30
C SER A 11 23.28 -7.24 -5.61
N LYS A 12 22.91 -7.31 -6.90
CA LYS A 12 21.90 -8.27 -7.37
C LYS A 12 22.30 -9.71 -7.07
N ASN A 13 23.57 -10.03 -7.29
CA ASN A 13 24.11 -11.37 -7.05
C ASN A 13 24.01 -11.77 -5.57
N GLN A 14 24.16 -10.82 -4.64
CA GLN A 14 23.96 -11.11 -3.21
C GLN A 14 22.50 -11.46 -2.91
N LEU A 15 21.54 -10.75 -3.51
CA LEU A 15 20.11 -11.05 -3.35
C LEU A 15 19.76 -12.40 -3.95
N GLU A 16 20.30 -12.73 -5.14
CA GLU A 16 20.07 -14.03 -5.78
C GLU A 16 20.60 -15.17 -4.92
N ASN A 17 21.81 -15.04 -4.36
CA ASN A 17 22.39 -16.03 -3.46
C ASN A 17 21.59 -16.18 -2.14
N GLN A 18 20.99 -15.09 -1.66
CA GLN A 18 20.16 -15.11 -0.45
C GLN A 18 18.84 -15.87 -0.64
N ILE A 19 18.29 -15.92 -1.87
CA ILE A 19 17.03 -16.63 -2.14
C ILE A 19 17.14 -18.08 -1.67
N SER A 20 18.19 -18.80 -2.09
CA SER A 20 18.38 -20.21 -1.72
C SER A 20 18.54 -20.42 -0.21
N VAL A 21 19.29 -19.53 0.46
CA VAL A 21 19.48 -19.58 1.92
C VAL A 21 18.16 -19.37 2.66
N ILE A 22 17.34 -18.43 2.19
CA ILE A 22 16.02 -18.16 2.77
C ILE A 22 15.07 -19.34 2.52
N GLU A 23 15.10 -19.93 1.32
CA GLU A 23 14.30 -21.11 0.95
C GLU A 23 14.60 -22.30 1.85
N GLU A 24 15.89 -22.60 2.06
CA GLU A 24 16.35 -23.69 2.94
C GLU A 24 15.92 -23.44 4.38
N PHE A 25 16.19 -22.25 4.93
CA PHE A 25 15.77 -21.89 6.28
C PHE A 25 14.26 -21.99 6.49
N LEU A 26 13.46 -21.43 5.56
CA LEU A 26 12.00 -21.49 5.65
C LEU A 26 11.50 -22.93 5.65
N LYS A 27 12.08 -23.79 4.82
CA LYS A 27 11.68 -25.19 4.69
C LYS A 27 12.10 -26.04 5.88
N GLU A 28 13.36 -25.96 6.28
CA GLU A 28 13.95 -26.86 7.28
C GLU A 28 13.62 -26.46 8.71
N GLU A 29 13.65 -25.16 9.01
CA GLU A 29 13.46 -24.66 10.38
C GLU A 29 12.01 -24.27 10.67
N LEU A 30 11.29 -23.77 9.66
CA LEU A 30 9.93 -23.24 9.83
C LEU A 30 8.85 -24.08 9.15
N ASN A 31 9.21 -25.10 8.36
CA ASN A 31 8.29 -25.91 7.57
C ASN A 31 7.36 -25.05 6.67
N LEU A 32 7.93 -24.03 6.04
CA LEU A 32 7.28 -23.09 5.13
C LEU A 32 7.92 -23.16 3.74
N GLU A 33 7.12 -22.96 2.69
CA GLU A 33 7.59 -22.90 1.31
C GLU A 33 7.36 -21.50 0.71
N MET A 34 8.34 -21.00 -0.04
CA MET A 34 8.19 -19.77 -0.80
C MET A 34 7.31 -20.01 -2.04
N HIS A 35 6.41 -19.06 -2.31
CA HIS A 35 5.58 -19.13 -3.51
C HIS A 35 6.40 -18.72 -4.75
N PRO A 36 6.52 -19.57 -5.79
CA PRO A 36 7.44 -19.34 -6.91
C PRO A 36 7.17 -18.02 -7.65
N ASP A 37 5.90 -17.65 -7.82
CA ASP A 37 5.53 -16.42 -8.53
C ASP A 37 5.54 -15.14 -7.67
N LYS A 38 5.82 -15.23 -6.36
CA LYS A 38 5.77 -14.07 -5.46
C LYS A 38 7.15 -13.55 -5.05
N VAL A 39 8.22 -14.23 -5.46
CA VAL A 39 9.60 -13.78 -5.25
C VAL A 39 10.05 -13.01 -6.50
N PHE A 40 10.52 -11.77 -6.30
CA PHE A 40 11.05 -10.96 -7.39
C PHE A 40 12.14 -10.03 -6.90
N ILE A 41 13.09 -9.73 -7.79
CA ILE A 41 14.11 -8.71 -7.56
C ILE A 41 13.79 -7.50 -8.43
N LYS A 42 13.75 -6.31 -7.83
CA LYS A 42 13.53 -5.04 -8.53
C LYS A 42 14.54 -4.00 -8.12
N THR A 43 14.85 -3.09 -9.04
CA THR A 43 15.64 -1.90 -8.71
C THR A 43 14.78 -0.90 -7.96
N PHE A 44 15.36 -0.24 -6.97
CA PHE A 44 14.63 0.75 -6.18
C PHE A 44 14.17 1.97 -7.02
N SER A 45 14.91 2.28 -8.08
CA SER A 45 14.55 3.33 -9.05
C SER A 45 13.26 3.02 -9.83
N SER A 46 12.92 1.74 -10.02
CA SER A 46 11.70 1.33 -10.73
C SER A 46 10.42 1.42 -9.88
N GLY A 47 10.56 1.70 -8.58
CA GLY A 47 9.45 1.71 -7.64
C GLY A 47 9.11 0.30 -7.13
N VAL A 48 9.08 0.14 -5.81
CA VAL A 48 8.80 -1.14 -5.14
C VAL A 48 7.46 -1.07 -4.41
N ASP A 49 6.53 -1.96 -4.79
CA ASP A 49 5.23 -2.11 -4.13
C ASP A 49 5.43 -2.78 -2.77
N PHE A 50 5.16 -2.06 -1.69
CA PHE A 50 5.28 -2.58 -0.33
C PHE A 50 4.33 -1.81 0.60
N LEU A 51 3.61 -2.54 1.46
CA LEU A 51 2.65 -1.99 2.44
C LEU A 51 1.57 -1.06 1.84
N GLY A 52 1.13 -1.34 0.61
CA GLY A 52 0.08 -0.57 -0.06
C GLY A 52 0.53 0.75 -0.70
N MET A 53 1.85 1.02 -0.68
CA MET A 53 2.50 2.13 -1.38
C MET A 53 3.47 1.60 -2.45
N VAL A 54 3.76 2.43 -3.44
CA VAL A 54 4.91 2.24 -4.33
C VAL A 54 6.02 3.16 -3.84
N ASN A 55 7.16 2.57 -3.48
CA ASN A 55 8.27 3.23 -2.83
C ASN A 55 9.39 3.47 -3.83
N PHE A 56 9.78 4.73 -3.99
CA PHE A 56 10.94 5.16 -4.77
C PHE A 56 12.02 5.70 -3.83
N SER A 57 13.21 5.98 -4.37
CA SER A 57 14.35 6.48 -3.60
C SER A 57 14.12 7.82 -2.91
N LYS A 58 13.28 8.69 -3.48
CA LYS A 58 13.06 10.05 -2.98
C LYS A 58 11.62 10.32 -2.56
N HIS A 59 10.68 9.47 -2.94
CA HIS A 59 9.26 9.69 -2.71
C HIS A 59 8.48 8.38 -2.67
N ARG A 60 7.23 8.46 -2.23
CA ARG A 60 6.30 7.32 -2.22
C ARG A 60 4.98 7.76 -2.79
N ILE A 61 4.29 6.89 -3.51
CA ILE A 61 2.93 7.13 -4.01
C ILE A 61 2.00 6.01 -3.55
N LEU A 62 0.69 6.27 -3.49
CA LEU A 62 -0.27 5.21 -3.25
C LEU A 62 -0.32 4.22 -4.42
N ARG A 63 -0.36 2.93 -4.11
CA ARG A 63 -0.64 1.90 -5.12
C ARG A 63 -1.98 2.18 -5.80
N THR A 64 -2.03 2.01 -7.13
CA THR A 64 -3.24 2.26 -7.92
C THR A 64 -4.48 1.55 -7.38
N LYS A 65 -4.34 0.30 -6.92
CA LYS A 65 -5.43 -0.48 -6.31
C LYS A 65 -5.93 0.16 -5.01
N THR A 66 -5.01 0.63 -4.16
CA THR A 66 -5.33 1.36 -2.92
C THR A 66 -6.07 2.66 -3.21
N LYS A 67 -5.57 3.45 -4.17
CA LYS A 67 -6.22 4.69 -4.64
C LYS A 67 -7.64 4.43 -5.13
N LYS A 68 -7.84 3.44 -6.02
CA LYS A 68 -9.17 3.08 -6.53
C LYS A 68 -10.12 2.65 -5.41
N ARG A 69 -9.65 1.81 -4.49
CA ARG A 69 -10.44 1.35 -3.33
C ARG A 69 -10.84 2.50 -2.41
N MET A 70 -9.91 3.41 -2.12
CA MET A 70 -10.15 4.59 -1.30
C MET A 70 -11.28 5.44 -1.88
N ILE A 71 -11.15 5.82 -3.16
CA ILE A 71 -12.16 6.66 -3.84
C ILE A 71 -13.52 5.94 -3.90
N GLY A 72 -13.56 4.66 -4.27
CA GLY A 72 -14.81 3.89 -4.30
C GLY A 72 -15.52 3.85 -2.95
N LYS A 73 -14.78 3.62 -1.85
CA LYS A 73 -15.33 3.62 -0.50
C LYS A 73 -15.87 5.00 -0.08
N LEU A 74 -15.16 6.08 -0.41
CA LEU A 74 -15.60 7.44 -0.10
C LEU A 74 -16.86 7.83 -0.88
N SER A 75 -16.94 7.48 -2.16
CA SER A 75 -18.13 7.70 -2.98
C SER A 75 -19.35 6.97 -2.42
N LEU A 76 -19.19 5.71 -2.00
CA LEU A 76 -20.27 4.94 -1.38
C LEU A 76 -20.72 5.57 -0.05
N LYS A 77 -19.79 5.91 0.85
CA LYS A 77 -20.13 6.56 2.11
C LYS A 77 -20.83 7.90 1.89
N ARG A 78 -20.42 8.67 0.88
CA ARG A 78 -21.11 9.90 0.51
C ARG A 78 -22.55 9.65 0.05
N LYS A 79 -22.79 8.60 -0.74
CA LYS A 79 -24.16 8.20 -1.13
C LYS A 79 -24.99 7.87 0.10
N MET A 80 -24.47 7.03 0.99
CA MET A 80 -25.14 6.66 2.25
C MET A 80 -25.45 7.88 3.12
N TYR A 81 -24.55 8.87 3.18
CA TYR A 81 -24.79 10.11 3.92
C TYR A 81 -25.93 10.93 3.31
N ARG A 82 -26.02 11.02 1.98
CA ARG A 82 -27.12 11.73 1.29
C ARG A 82 -28.48 11.04 1.45
N GLU A 83 -28.47 9.75 1.72
CA GLU A 83 -29.66 8.93 1.99
C GLU A 83 -29.95 8.84 3.50
N ASP A 84 -29.29 9.68 4.32
CA ASP A 84 -29.40 9.71 5.79
C ASP A 84 -29.11 8.36 6.49
N LEU A 85 -28.38 7.46 5.83
CA LEU A 85 -28.02 6.13 6.35
C LEU A 85 -26.79 6.16 7.27
N ILE A 86 -25.98 7.21 7.21
CA ILE A 86 -24.82 7.42 8.10
C ILE A 86 -24.77 8.87 8.54
N SER A 87 -24.19 9.11 9.72
CA SER A 87 -24.00 10.47 10.21
C SER A 87 -22.86 11.20 9.50
N LYS A 88 -22.87 12.53 9.59
CA LYS A 88 -21.80 13.39 9.07
C LYS A 88 -20.45 13.08 9.73
N GLU A 89 -20.46 12.74 11.01
CA GLU A 89 -19.28 12.39 11.81
C GLU A 89 -18.64 11.10 11.28
N PHE A 90 -19.45 10.10 10.92
CA PHE A 90 -18.96 8.84 10.36
C PHE A 90 -18.29 9.04 8.99
N LEU A 91 -18.86 9.92 8.16
CA LEU A 91 -18.23 10.33 6.91
C LEU A 91 -16.91 11.09 7.17
N ALA A 92 -16.92 12.06 8.09
CA ALA A 92 -15.75 12.87 8.45
C ALA A 92 -14.59 12.01 9.00
N GLN A 93 -14.88 11.03 9.85
CA GLN A 93 -13.87 10.08 10.37
C GLN A 93 -13.20 9.31 9.23
N SER A 94 -13.98 8.90 8.24
CA SER A 94 -13.47 8.16 7.07
C SER A 94 -12.57 9.03 6.21
N LEU A 95 -12.96 10.29 5.98
CA LEU A 95 -12.15 11.27 5.25
C LEU A 95 -10.83 11.52 6.00
N GLN A 96 -10.89 11.75 7.31
CA GLN A 96 -9.72 12.04 8.14
C GLN A 96 -8.72 10.87 8.19
N SER A 97 -9.22 9.63 8.23
CA SER A 97 -8.38 8.43 8.17
C SER A 97 -7.57 8.38 6.86
N TYR A 98 -8.21 8.65 5.71
CA TYR A 98 -7.51 8.67 4.43
C TYR A 98 -6.59 9.87 4.26
N LEU A 99 -6.97 11.05 4.75
CA LEU A 99 -6.07 12.22 4.78
C LEU A 99 -4.81 11.94 5.60
N GLY A 100 -4.94 11.28 6.77
CA GLY A 100 -3.80 10.85 7.56
C GLY A 100 -2.84 9.94 6.80
N MET A 101 -3.36 8.98 6.04
CA MET A 101 -2.55 8.10 5.17
C MET A 101 -1.84 8.89 4.06
N LEU A 102 -2.52 9.86 3.45
CA LEU A 102 -1.97 10.66 2.35
C LEU A 102 -0.81 11.56 2.79
N LYS A 103 -0.72 11.95 4.07
CA LYS A 103 0.43 12.71 4.61
C LYS A 103 1.77 11.99 4.45
N HIS A 104 1.77 10.67 4.28
CA HIS A 104 2.99 9.86 4.22
C HIS A 104 3.43 9.52 2.79
N CYS A 105 2.74 10.04 1.77
CA CYS A 105 3.04 9.84 0.36
C CYS A 105 2.75 11.11 -0.47
N GLU A 106 3.19 11.15 -1.72
CA GLU A 106 2.87 12.21 -2.68
C GLU A 106 1.43 12.03 -3.20
N GLY A 107 0.48 12.33 -2.32
CA GLY A 107 -0.95 12.10 -2.51
C GLY A 107 -1.76 13.32 -2.94
N TRP A 108 -1.12 14.45 -3.27
CA TRP A 108 -1.78 15.76 -3.40
C TRP A 108 -3.01 15.78 -4.31
N ASN A 109 -2.93 15.12 -5.49
CA ASN A 109 -4.06 15.02 -6.40
C ASN A 109 -5.28 14.28 -5.80
N ILE A 110 -5.03 13.32 -4.91
CA ILE A 110 -6.07 12.55 -4.22
C ILE A 110 -6.60 13.36 -3.05
N GLU A 111 -5.72 14.02 -2.31
CA GLU A 111 -6.07 14.92 -1.21
C GLU A 111 -7.03 16.02 -1.67
N ASN A 112 -6.74 16.68 -2.80
CA ASN A 112 -7.64 17.69 -3.37
C ASN A 112 -9.02 17.13 -3.70
N LYS A 113 -9.09 15.90 -4.23
CA LYS A 113 -10.38 15.24 -4.50
C LYS A 113 -11.14 14.96 -3.20
N ILE A 114 -10.46 14.54 -2.14
CA ILE A 114 -11.08 14.30 -0.84
C ILE A 114 -11.55 15.63 -0.21
N ASN A 115 -10.74 16.68 -0.26
CA ASN A 115 -11.11 18.00 0.27
C ASN A 115 -12.34 18.59 -0.45
N ALA A 116 -12.45 18.40 -1.76
CA ALA A 116 -13.65 18.78 -2.50
C ALA A 116 -14.92 18.04 -2.03
N LEU A 117 -14.79 16.82 -1.51
CA LEU A 117 -15.91 16.07 -0.92
C LEU A 117 -16.30 16.54 0.48
N LYS A 118 -15.40 17.25 1.18
CA LYS A 118 -15.62 17.75 2.55
C LYS A 118 -16.39 19.07 2.58
N ASN A 119 -16.28 19.86 1.52
CA ASN A 119 -16.84 21.22 1.40
C ASN A 119 -18.21 21.26 0.69
N MET A 120 -18.88 20.11 0.49
CA MET A 120 -20.22 19.97 -0.10
C MET A 120 -21.14 19.22 0.85
#